data_AF-A0A2I7N5R4-F1
#
_entry.id   AF-A0A2I7N5R4-F1
#
_cell.length_a   1.000
_cell.length_b   1.000
_cell.length_c   1.000
_cell.angle_alpha   90.00
_cell.angle_beta   90.00
_cell.angle_gamma   90.00
#
_symmetry.space_group_name_H-M   'P 1'
#
loop_
_entity.id
_entity.type
_entity.pdbx_description
1 polymer ?
#
loop_
_entity_poly.entity_id
_entity_poly.type
_entity_poly.pdbx_seq_one_letter_code
_entity_poly.pdbx_strand_id
1 'polypeptide(L)'
;MFGISFSEIILILVISLIIFGPEQLPIIARKAGKVVATFREMSSNIRSQLYETTGIEQFNNLKTEFQQQIDQIKNQFRIETPLIQINDLQNEEFDYQEFYFLYQPELDFNREPELFDE
;
A
#
# COMPACT_ATOMS: atom_id res chain seq x y z
N MET A 1 -3.69 -8.57 20.90
CA MET A 1 -2.45 -8.76 21.66
C MET A 1 -1.56 -7.54 21.43
N PHE A 2 -1.64 -6.53 22.29
CA PHE A 2 -0.69 -5.41 22.38
C PHE A 2 -0.82 -4.82 23.78
N GLY A 3 -0.23 -5.50 24.76
CA GLY A 3 -0.11 -5.00 26.12
C GLY A 3 1.30 -4.47 26.30
N ILE A 4 1.57 -3.25 25.79
CA ILE A 4 2.84 -2.57 26.07
C ILE A 4 2.82 -2.18 27.54
N SER A 5 3.71 -2.79 28.32
CA SER A 5 3.95 -2.47 29.71
C SER A 5 4.74 -1.16 29.84
N PHE A 6 4.61 -0.50 30.99
CA PHE A 6 5.33 0.75 31.29
C PHE A 6 6.86 0.59 31.12
N SER A 7 7.39 -0.57 31.52
CA SER A 7 8.82 -0.89 31.38
C SER A 7 9.28 -0.96 29.93
N GLU A 8 8.47 -1.52 29.02
CA GLU A 8 8.79 -1.58 27.60
C GLU A 8 8.79 -0.19 26.95
N ILE A 9 7.88 0.70 27.36
CA ILE A 9 7.88 2.10 26.90
C ILE A 9 9.20 2.78 27.29
N ILE A 10 9.63 2.63 28.54
CA ILE A 10 10.89 3.22 29.00
C ILE A 10 12.07 2.66 28.19
N LEU A 11 12.12 1.35 27.95
CA LEU A 11 13.20 0.73 27.16
C LEU A 11 13.29 1.33 25.75
N ILE A 12 12.15 1.43 25.06
CA ILE A 12 12.10 2.02 23.71
C ILE A 12 12.52 3.50 23.75
N LEU A 13 12.12 4.24 24.79
CA LEU A 13 12.49 5.64 24.96
C LEU A 13 14.00 5.79 25.13
N VAL A 14 14.64 4.96 25.96
CA VAL A 14 16.11 4.96 26.12
C VAL A 14 16.82 4.62 24.81
N ILE A 15 16.38 3.58 24.09
CA ILE A 15 16.97 3.22 22.80
C ILE A 15 16.83 4.37 21.78
N SER A 16 15.64 4.98 21.72
CA SER A 16 15.38 6.13 20.84
C SER A 16 16.24 7.34 21.19
N LEU A 17 16.46 7.59 22.49
CA LEU A 17 17.35 8.64 22.97
C LEU A 17 18.80 8.39 22.57
N ILE A 18 19.27 7.14 22.54
CA ILE A 18 20.64 6.82 22.12
C ILE A 18 20.79 7.03 20.61
N ILE A 19 19.80 6.62 19.82
CA ILE A 19 19.85 6.70 18.36
C ILE A 19 19.71 8.14 17.87
N PHE A 20 18.70 8.86 18.37
CA PHE A 20 18.33 10.19 17.88
C PHE A 20 18.83 11.32 18.80
N GLY A 21 19.02 11.06 20.09
CA GLY A 21 19.38 12.07 21.09
C GLY A 21 18.18 12.65 21.84
N PRO A 22 18.36 13.04 23.12
CA PRO A 22 17.32 13.69 23.95
C PRO A 22 16.82 15.02 23.41
N GLU A 23 17.65 15.74 22.68
CA GLU A 23 17.28 17.03 22.12
C GLU A 23 16.45 16.88 20.84
N GLN A 24 16.65 15.81 20.05
CA GLN A 24 15.98 15.64 18.76
C GLN A 24 14.55 15.08 18.89
N LEU A 25 14.31 14.14 19.81
CA LEU A 25 12.97 13.58 20.05
C LEU A 25 11.89 14.65 20.27
N PRO A 26 12.05 15.64 21.18
CA PRO A 26 11.03 16.67 21.39
C PRO A 26 10.88 17.60 20.17
N ILE A 27 11.96 17.85 19.41
CA ILE A 27 11.91 18.66 18.19
C ILE A 27 11.07 17.95 17.12
N ILE A 28 11.31 16.66 16.89
CA ILE A 28 10.57 15.84 15.92
C ILE A 28 9.11 15.71 16.35
N ALA A 29 8.86 15.42 17.64
CA ALA A 29 7.51 15.34 18.19
C ALA A 29 6.72 16.64 18.03
N ARG A 30 7.34 17.81 18.26
CA ARG A 30 6.70 19.11 18.04
C ARG A 30 6.36 19.35 16.57
N LYS A 31 7.26 18.99 15.64
CA LYS A 31 7.02 19.12 14.20
C LYS A 31 5.87 18.22 13.75
N ALA A 32 5.91 16.94 14.11
CA ALA A 32 4.84 16.00 13.80
C ALA A 32 3.51 16.42 14.45
N GLY A 33 3.56 16.85 15.71
CA GLY A 33 2.39 17.35 16.43
C GLY A 33 1.76 18.57 15.77
N LYS A 34 2.56 19.50 15.22
CA LYS A 34 2.05 20.64 14.46
C LYS A 34 1.31 20.20 13.20
N VAL A 35 1.85 19.26 12.44
CA VAL A 35 1.19 18.71 11.24
C VAL A 35 -0.14 18.04 11.61
N VAL A 36 -0.14 17.21 12.65
CA VAL A 36 -1.37 16.55 13.13
C VAL A 36 -2.39 17.58 13.63
N ALA A 37 -1.95 18.63 14.34
CA ALA A 37 -2.82 19.68 14.83
C ALA A 37 -3.48 20.44 13.66
N THR A 38 -2.70 20.84 12.66
CA THR A 38 -3.21 21.50 11.45
C THR A 38 -4.17 20.59 10.68
N PHE A 39 -3.85 19.30 10.54
CA PHE A 39 -4.74 18.33 9.90
C PHE A 39 -6.07 18.16 10.66
N ARG A 40 -6.02 18.11 12.00
CA ARG A 40 -7.19 18.03 12.86
C ARG A 40 -8.08 19.26 12.71
N GLU A 41 -7.48 20.45 12.69
CA GLU A 41 -8.19 21.72 12.49
C GLU A 41 -8.84 21.78 11.10
N MET A 42 -8.11 21.42 10.05
CA MET A 42 -8.64 21.35 8.68
C MET A 42 -9.80 20.36 8.58
N SER A 43 -9.66 19.19 9.18
CA SER A 43 -10.74 18.18 9.25
C SER A 43 -11.96 18.70 10.00
N SER A 44 -11.75 19.46 11.08
CA SER A 44 -12.83 20.08 11.86
C SER A 44 -13.57 21.14 11.03
N ASN A 45 -12.85 21.94 10.26
CA ASN A 45 -13.41 22.98 9.39
C ASN A 45 -14.19 22.39 8.21
N ILE A 46 -13.69 21.29 7.61
CA ILE A 46 -14.43 20.54 6.58
C ILE A 46 -15.72 19.99 7.19
N ARG A 47 -15.63 19.39 8.38
CA ARG A 47 -16.79 18.84 9.06
C ARG A 47 -17.84 19.92 9.38
N SER A 48 -17.44 21.10 9.86
CA SER A 48 -18.37 22.20 10.14
C SER A 48 -19.01 22.76 8.88
N GLN A 49 -18.26 22.91 7.78
CA GLN A 49 -18.80 23.35 6.48
C GLN A 49 -19.83 22.36 5.92
N LEU A 50 -19.59 21.05 6.06
CA LEU A 50 -20.53 20.01 5.64
C LEU A 50 -21.84 20.02 6.46
N TYR A 51 -21.79 20.45 7.74
CA TYR A 51 -22.97 20.58 8.60
C TYR A 51 -23.73 21.89 8.39
N GLU A 52 -23.07 22.99 8.03
CA GLU A 52 -23.73 24.27 7.74
C GLU A 52 -24.30 24.34 6.32
N THR A 53 -23.75 23.58 5.35
CA THR A 53 -24.22 23.55 3.96
C THR A 53 -24.43 22.10 3.52
N THR A 54 -25.53 21.44 3.92
CA THR A 54 -26.06 20.17 3.36
C THR A 54 -25.08 19.29 2.55
N GLY A 55 -23.89 18.98 3.09
CA GLY A 55 -22.77 18.45 2.30
C GLY A 55 -22.98 16.99 1.85
N ILE A 56 -23.96 16.34 2.46
CA ILE A 56 -24.44 15.02 2.08
C ILE A 56 -25.07 15.05 0.67
N GLU A 57 -25.72 16.15 0.27
CA GLU A 57 -26.33 16.27 -1.06
C GLU A 57 -25.27 16.37 -2.17
N GLN A 58 -24.20 17.13 -1.94
CA GLN A 58 -23.12 17.28 -2.93
C GLN A 58 -22.27 16.00 -3.05
N PHE A 59 -22.02 15.29 -1.95
CA PHE A 59 -21.34 14.00 -1.98
C PHE A 59 -22.19 12.91 -2.67
N ASN A 60 -23.51 12.94 -2.49
CA ASN A 60 -24.43 12.05 -3.21
C ASN A 60 -24.48 12.35 -4.71
N ASN A 61 -24.45 13.63 -5.09
CA ASN A 61 -24.40 14.05 -6.50
C ASN A 61 -23.07 13.64 -7.14
N LEU A 62 -21.93 13.84 -6.46
CA LEU A 62 -20.62 13.40 -6.94
C LEU A 62 -20.54 11.88 -7.09
N LYS A 63 -21.07 11.12 -6.13
CA LYS A 63 -21.17 9.65 -6.22
C LYS A 63 -22.00 9.21 -7.42
N THR A 64 -23.08 9.93 -7.72
CA THR A 64 -23.98 9.65 -8.86
C THR A 64 -23.29 9.93 -10.19
N GLU A 65 -22.61 11.06 -10.32
CA GLU A 65 -21.83 11.42 -11.52
C GLU A 65 -20.66 10.47 -11.75
N PHE A 66 -19.97 10.07 -10.69
CA PHE A 66 -18.87 9.12 -10.78
C PHE A 66 -19.36 7.73 -11.20
N GLN A 67 -20.50 7.27 -10.67
CA GLN A 67 -21.12 6.00 -11.07
C GLN A 67 -21.52 6.02 -12.54
N GLN A 68 -22.10 7.12 -13.03
CA GLN A 68 -22.46 7.28 -14.43
C GLN A 68 -21.23 7.24 -15.34
N GLN A 69 -20.12 7.85 -14.93
CA GLN A 69 -18.86 7.79 -15.69
C GLN A 69 -18.26 6.37 -15.68
N ILE A 70 -18.30 5.67 -14.54
CA ILE A 70 -17.86 4.26 -14.45
C ILE A 70 -18.74 3.35 -15.33
N ASP A 71 -20.05 3.55 -15.35
CA ASP A 71 -20.98 2.77 -16.18
C ASP A 71 -20.78 3.04 -17.67
N GLN A 72 -20.50 4.30 -18.04
CA GLN A 72 -20.11 4.67 -19.40
C GLN A 72 -18.77 4.03 -19.79
N ILE A 73 -17.79 4.01 -18.88
CA ILE A 73 -16.50 3.33 -19.08
C ILE A 73 -16.68 1.83 -19.24
N LYS A 74 -17.55 1.20 -18.44
CA LYS A 74 -17.88 -0.23 -18.51
C LYS A 74 -18.62 -0.62 -19.79
N ASN A 75 -19.41 0.28 -20.35
CA ASN A 75 -20.16 0.02 -21.58
C ASN A 75 -19.35 0.33 -22.85
N GLN A 76 -18.44 1.30 -22.80
CA GLN A 76 -17.56 1.65 -23.93
C GLN A 76 -16.31 0.78 -24.02
N PHE A 77 -15.85 0.25 -22.88
CA PHE A 77 -14.87 -0.82 -22.84
C PHE A 77 -15.53 -2.08 -22.31
N ARG A 78 -15.87 -3.02 -23.20
CA ARG A 78 -16.00 -4.44 -22.85
C ARG A 78 -14.62 -4.92 -22.42
N ILE A 79 -14.19 -4.51 -21.22
CA ILE A 79 -13.02 -5.09 -20.58
C ILE A 79 -13.48 -6.47 -20.13
N GLU A 80 -13.25 -7.45 -20.99
CA GLU A 80 -13.03 -8.83 -20.56
C GLU A 80 -11.75 -8.81 -19.72
N THR A 81 -11.85 -8.28 -18.50
CA THR A 81 -10.90 -8.59 -17.45
C THR A 81 -11.36 -9.95 -16.94
N PRO A 82 -10.67 -11.06 -17.25
CA PRO A 82 -10.78 -12.24 -16.42
C PRO A 82 -10.41 -11.78 -15.00
N LEU A 83 -11.43 -11.63 -14.15
CA LEU A 83 -11.21 -11.35 -12.75
C LEU A 83 -10.52 -12.60 -12.21
N ILE A 84 -9.22 -12.53 -11.96
CA ILE A 84 -8.57 -13.48 -11.06
C ILE A 84 -9.27 -13.27 -9.71
N GLN A 85 -10.15 -14.20 -9.37
CA GLN A 85 -10.83 -14.24 -8.09
C GLN A 85 -9.76 -14.49 -7.03
N ILE A 86 -9.37 -13.43 -6.32
CA ILE A 86 -8.44 -13.50 -5.18
C ILE A 86 -9.10 -14.17 -3.94
N ASN A 87 -10.28 -14.77 -4.13
CA ASN A 87 -11.01 -15.49 -3.10
C ASN A 87 -10.75 -17.01 -3.14
N ASP A 88 -10.18 -17.55 -4.22
CA ASP A 88 -9.91 -18.99 -4.35
C ASP A 88 -8.48 -19.41 -3.92
N LEU A 89 -7.60 -18.45 -3.59
CA LEU A 89 -6.23 -18.76 -3.13
C LEU A 89 -6.14 -19.27 -1.69
N GLN A 90 -7.26 -19.53 -1.00
CA GLN A 90 -7.23 -20.09 0.35
C GLN A 90 -7.28 -21.62 0.37
N ASN A 91 -7.56 -22.31 -0.74
CA ASN A 91 -7.74 -23.77 -0.73
C ASN A 91 -7.10 -24.55 -1.90
N GLU A 92 -6.29 -23.92 -2.75
CA GLU A 92 -5.44 -24.67 -3.69
C GLU A 92 -3.99 -24.60 -3.22
N GLU A 93 -3.55 -25.73 -2.68
CA GLU A 93 -2.16 -26.08 -2.48
C GLU A 93 -1.47 -25.96 -3.84
N PHE A 94 -0.76 -24.85 -4.06
CA PHE A 94 0.01 -24.62 -5.28
C PHE A 94 1.00 -25.78 -5.44
N ASP A 95 0.81 -26.60 -6.48
CA ASP A 95 1.73 -27.68 -6.80
C ASP A 95 3.02 -27.08 -7.40
N TYR A 96 4.03 -26.92 -6.56
CA TYR A 96 5.35 -26.41 -6.95
C TYR A 96 6.09 -27.33 -7.92
N GLN A 97 5.57 -28.52 -8.25
CA GLN A 97 6.18 -29.41 -9.25
C GLN A 97 6.08 -28.82 -10.66
N GLU A 98 5.11 -27.96 -10.96
CA GLU A 98 4.88 -27.45 -12.32
C GLU A 98 5.81 -26.29 -12.74
N PHE A 99 6.67 -25.81 -11.85
CA PHE A 99 7.54 -24.66 -12.15
C PHE A 99 9.02 -25.01 -12.36
N TYR A 100 9.44 -26.26 -12.15
CA TYR A 100 10.85 -26.66 -12.27
C TYR A 100 11.36 -26.79 -13.71
N PHE A 101 10.47 -26.86 -14.71
CA PHE A 101 10.86 -27.09 -16.11
C PHE A 101 11.49 -25.88 -16.80
N LEU A 102 11.29 -24.67 -16.25
CA LEU A 102 11.68 -23.41 -16.90
C LEU A 102 13.11 -22.97 -16.60
N TYR A 103 13.89 -23.78 -15.86
CA TYR A 103 15.27 -23.48 -15.47
C TYR A 103 16.29 -24.51 -15.95
N GLN A 104 16.00 -25.25 -17.01
CA GLN A 104 16.98 -26.15 -17.61
C GLN A 104 17.55 -25.52 -18.90
N PRO A 105 18.67 -24.77 -18.84
CA PRO A 105 19.46 -24.54 -20.04
C PRO A 105 20.07 -25.89 -20.45
N GLU A 106 19.76 -26.36 -21.65
CA GLU A 106 20.55 -27.43 -22.26
C GLU A 106 21.98 -26.91 -22.44
N LEU A 107 22.88 -27.29 -21.52
CA LEU A 107 24.31 -27.08 -21.68
C LEU A 107 24.81 -28.10 -22.71
N ASP A 108 24.92 -27.67 -23.97
CA ASP A 108 25.60 -28.41 -25.02
C ASP A 108 27.12 -28.34 -24.78
N PHE A 109 27.64 -29.26 -23.98
CA PHE A 109 29.07 -29.40 -23.70
C PHE A 109 29.87 -30.00 -24.86
N ASN A 110 29.22 -30.38 -25.96
CA ASN A 110 29.87 -31.03 -27.11
C ASN A 110 30.09 -30.10 -28.30
N ARG A 111 29.69 -28.83 -28.23
CA ARG A 111 30.26 -27.82 -29.13
C ARG A 111 31.65 -27.44 -28.66
N GLU A 112 32.66 -28.02 -29.31
CA GLU A 112 33.99 -27.45 -29.31
C GLU A 112 33.87 -26.00 -29.80
N PRO A 113 34.45 -25.01 -29.10
CA PRO A 113 34.50 -23.65 -29.60
C PRO A 113 35.32 -23.68 -30.90
N GLU A 114 34.70 -23.30 -32.02
CA GLU A 114 35.43 -23.05 -33.26
C GLU A 114 36.50 -21.99 -32.96
N LEU A 115 37.76 -22.45 -32.89
CA LEU A 115 38.91 -21.58 -32.87
C LEU A 115 38.92 -20.82 -34.20
N PHE A 116 38.86 -19.50 -34.11
CA PHE A 116 39.08 -18.62 -35.25
C PHE A 116 40.53 -18.80 -35.71
N ASP A 117 40.74 -19.64 -36.72
CA ASP A 117 41.97 -19.63 -37.52
C ASP A 117 41.82 -18.54 -38.61
N GLU A 118 42.89 -17.76 -38.79
CA GLU A 118 43.03 -16.54 -39.60
C GLU A 118 42.62 -16.64 -41.09
#